data_AF-A0A3E2JVW6-F1
#
_entry.id   AF-A0A3E2JVW6-F1
#
_cell.length_a   1.000
_cell.length_b   1.000
_cell.length_c   1.000
_cell.angle_alpha   90.00
_cell.angle_beta   90.00
_cell.angle_gamma   90.00
#
_symmetry.space_group_name_H-M   'P 1'
#
loop_
_entity.id
_entity.type
_entity.pdbx_description
1 polymer ?
#
loop_
_entity_poly.entity_id
_entity_poly.type
_entity_poly.pdbx_seq_one_letter_code
_entity_poly.pdbx_strand_id
1 'polypeptide(L)'
;MGNLKINNVKKLNRRDKNHLYLYIASSNEIKEWKLKNGDPFLGGVDGVLYLTCLDIMECFCVNSNQLSIEITAPLLRSDIGININNDFLVVIQKQNLQDTVKSMFQNDSLLNTWIEIKGSRVSKNSLKVITINSLKNIMSTLFSNNSISETEEFTTFLRIYLQEFIKENSIYFPYSVKQMVEIKESTVVHSVNTWYILIKYFKEQWENSYEQGIKAPIFLKEITYKNWQGNFFDRSSPFWLEFNKDSKRPFYPSKSNQEIIYKAWKDLTEPS
;
A
#
# COMPACT_ATOMS: atom_id res chain seq x y z
N MET A 1 -12.03 -9.57 -16.36
CA MET A 1 -11.69 -10.78 -15.57
C MET A 1 -12.98 -11.31 -14.98
N GLY A 2 -13.24 -12.61 -15.03
CA GLY A 2 -14.52 -13.20 -14.60
C GLY A 2 -14.63 -13.35 -13.09
N ASN A 3 -15.86 -13.46 -12.59
CA ASN A 3 -16.15 -13.87 -11.22
C ASN A 3 -16.17 -15.41 -11.15
N LEU A 4 -15.70 -15.98 -10.03
CA LEU A 4 -15.76 -17.43 -9.76
C LEU A 4 -16.67 -17.68 -8.56
N LYS A 5 -17.66 -18.56 -8.73
CA LYS A 5 -18.52 -19.01 -7.63
C LYS A 5 -18.07 -20.38 -7.15
N ILE A 6 -17.82 -20.52 -5.85
CA ILE A 6 -17.47 -21.79 -5.21
C ILE A 6 -18.50 -22.07 -4.11
N ASN A 7 -19.11 -23.25 -4.17
CA ASN A 7 -20.09 -23.68 -3.17
C ASN A 7 -19.40 -24.55 -2.10
N ASN A 8 -20.02 -24.71 -0.94
CA ASN A 8 -19.55 -25.61 0.13
C ASN A 8 -18.15 -25.26 0.67
N VAL A 9 -17.80 -23.98 0.72
CA VAL A 9 -16.52 -23.54 1.27
C VAL A 9 -16.57 -23.49 2.79
N LYS A 10 -15.45 -23.80 3.44
CA LYS A 10 -15.27 -23.65 4.88
C LYS A 10 -14.56 -22.34 5.18
N LYS A 11 -15.25 -21.39 5.82
CA LYS A 11 -14.61 -20.18 6.35
C LYS A 11 -13.69 -20.52 7.52
N LEU A 12 -12.44 -20.05 7.47
CA LEU A 12 -11.53 -20.16 8.61
C LEU A 12 -11.68 -18.92 9.48
N ASN A 13 -12.21 -19.13 10.69
CA ASN A 13 -12.26 -18.09 11.71
C ASN A 13 -10.88 -17.91 12.35
N ARG A 14 -9.99 -17.16 11.68
CA ARG A 14 -8.78 -16.62 12.30
C ARG A 14 -9.10 -15.27 12.94
N ARG A 15 -8.43 -14.94 14.05
CA ARG A 15 -8.56 -13.63 14.72
C ARG A 15 -8.09 -12.46 13.83
N ASP A 16 -7.33 -12.76 12.79
CA ASP A 16 -6.85 -11.79 11.81
C ASP A 16 -7.89 -11.56 10.71
N LYS A 17 -8.03 -10.29 10.30
CA LYS A 17 -9.07 -9.75 9.41
C LYS A 17 -9.04 -10.28 7.95
N ASN A 18 -8.34 -11.37 7.70
CA ASN A 18 -8.22 -11.96 6.37
C ASN A 18 -9.42 -12.87 6.13
N HIS A 19 -10.13 -12.61 5.03
CA HIS A 19 -11.18 -13.49 4.54
C HIS A 19 -10.50 -14.70 3.93
N LEU A 20 -10.38 -15.76 4.73
CA LEU A 20 -9.68 -16.98 4.38
C LEU A 20 -10.64 -18.17 4.42
N TYR A 21 -10.66 -18.94 3.34
CA TYR A 21 -11.55 -20.09 3.16
C TYR A 21 -10.74 -21.31 2.74
N LEU A 22 -11.26 -22.48 3.10
CA LEU A 22 -10.77 -23.76 2.62
C LEU A 22 -11.82 -24.41 1.74
N TYR A 23 -11.36 -25.04 0.68
CA TYR A 23 -12.17 -25.84 -0.20
C TYR A 23 -11.36 -27.07 -0.64
N ILE A 24 -12.02 -28.20 -0.85
CA ILE A 24 -11.39 -29.37 -1.44
C ILE A 24 -11.92 -29.44 -2.87
N ALA A 25 -11.01 -29.35 -3.84
CA ALA A 25 -11.37 -29.37 -5.25
C ALA A 25 -10.66 -30.53 -5.94
N SER A 26 -11.40 -31.23 -6.80
CA SER A 26 -10.76 -32.15 -7.76
C SER A 26 -9.98 -31.34 -8.80
N SER A 27 -8.94 -31.90 -9.41
CA SER A 27 -8.25 -31.13 -10.43
C SER A 27 -9.06 -30.86 -11.69
N ASN A 28 -10.07 -31.68 -11.98
CA ASN A 28 -10.97 -31.40 -13.10
C ASN A 28 -11.74 -30.11 -12.81
N GLU A 29 -12.27 -29.95 -11.61
CA GLU A 29 -12.95 -28.74 -11.18
C GLU A 29 -12.02 -27.52 -11.26
N ILE A 30 -10.77 -27.61 -10.78
CA ILE A 30 -9.83 -26.49 -10.82
C ILE A 30 -9.47 -26.12 -12.27
N LYS A 31 -9.30 -27.10 -13.16
CA LYS A 31 -9.05 -26.86 -14.59
C LYS A 31 -10.23 -26.17 -15.27
N GLU A 32 -11.46 -26.52 -14.90
CA GLU A 32 -12.69 -25.90 -15.42
C GLU A 32 -12.83 -24.43 -15.03
N TRP A 33 -12.22 -23.99 -13.92
CA TRP A 33 -12.21 -22.58 -13.51
C TRP A 33 -11.42 -21.68 -14.48
N LYS A 34 -10.57 -22.26 -15.35
CA LYS A 34 -9.79 -21.53 -16.37
C LYS A 34 -9.05 -20.31 -15.81
N LEU A 35 -8.49 -20.47 -14.62
CA LEU A 35 -7.80 -19.40 -13.90
C LEU A 35 -6.47 -19.07 -14.56
N LYS A 36 -6.05 -17.82 -14.43
CA LYS A 36 -4.67 -17.43 -14.73
C LYS A 36 -3.75 -17.95 -13.63
N ASN A 37 -2.60 -18.48 -14.02
CA ASN A 37 -1.50 -18.77 -13.10
C ASN A 37 -0.72 -17.48 -12.86
N GLY A 38 -0.43 -17.16 -11.61
CA GLY A 38 0.49 -16.09 -11.26
C GLY A 38 1.51 -16.63 -10.28
N ASP A 39 2.77 -16.80 -10.62
CA ASP A 39 3.81 -17.16 -9.64
C ASP A 39 4.58 -15.92 -9.18
N PRO A 40 4.93 -15.84 -7.87
CA PRO A 40 6.16 -16.46 -7.39
C PRO A 40 5.99 -17.22 -6.05
N PHE A 41 5.96 -18.56 -6.11
CA PHE A 41 6.41 -19.50 -5.07
C PHE A 41 6.11 -19.13 -3.59
N LEU A 42 4.84 -19.26 -3.17
CA LEU A 42 4.53 -19.55 -1.77
C LEU A 42 4.75 -21.06 -1.57
N GLY A 43 5.86 -21.41 -0.92
CA GLY A 43 6.37 -22.79 -0.79
C GLY A 43 5.30 -23.86 -0.65
N GLY A 44 5.29 -24.80 -1.59
CA GLY A 44 4.43 -25.97 -1.57
C GLY A 44 4.78 -26.88 -0.40
N VAL A 45 3.80 -27.11 0.47
CA VAL A 45 3.66 -28.38 1.17
C VAL A 45 2.75 -29.20 0.28
N ASP A 46 3.23 -30.35 -0.19
CA ASP A 46 2.56 -31.21 -1.18
C ASP A 46 1.02 -31.23 -1.00
N GLY A 47 0.28 -30.88 -2.06
CA GLY A 47 -1.18 -31.00 -2.13
C GLY A 47 -2.01 -29.77 -1.75
N VAL A 48 -1.39 -28.61 -1.47
CA VAL A 48 -2.11 -27.35 -1.18
C VAL A 48 -1.95 -26.33 -2.31
N LEU A 49 -3.06 -25.85 -2.85
CA LEU A 49 -3.11 -24.77 -3.84
C LEU A 49 -3.61 -23.48 -3.17
N TYR A 50 -3.16 -22.33 -3.66
CA TYR A 50 -3.61 -21.03 -3.17
C TYR A 50 -4.37 -20.27 -4.25
N LEU A 51 -5.57 -19.82 -3.92
CA LEU A 51 -6.38 -18.95 -4.77
C LEU A 51 -6.47 -17.57 -4.12
N THR A 52 -5.85 -16.59 -4.78
CA THR A 52 -5.86 -15.19 -4.34
C THR A 52 -6.92 -14.41 -5.09
N CYS A 53 -7.55 -13.42 -4.45
CA CYS A 53 -8.64 -12.65 -5.06
C CYS A 53 -8.71 -11.21 -4.53
N LEU A 54 -9.36 -10.31 -5.28
CA LEU A 54 -9.56 -8.91 -4.88
C LEU A 54 -10.67 -8.77 -3.85
N ASP A 55 -11.78 -9.48 -4.09
CA ASP A 55 -12.94 -9.42 -3.22
C ASP A 55 -13.66 -10.76 -3.15
N ILE A 56 -14.39 -10.94 -2.05
CA ILE A 56 -15.17 -12.13 -1.75
C ILE A 56 -16.53 -11.67 -1.21
N MET A 57 -17.59 -12.08 -1.88
CA MET A 57 -18.96 -11.94 -1.38
C MET A 57 -19.43 -13.28 -0.82
N GLU A 58 -19.88 -13.27 0.44
CA GLU A 58 -20.42 -14.45 1.12
C GLU A 58 -21.92 -14.59 0.85
N CYS A 59 -22.33 -15.78 0.41
CA CYS A 59 -23.72 -16.16 0.21
C CYS A 59 -24.03 -17.38 1.07
N PHE A 60 -24.85 -17.21 2.11
CA PHE A 60 -25.21 -18.29 3.02
C PHE A 60 -26.57 -18.89 2.65
N CYS A 61 -26.59 -20.19 2.34
CA CYS A 61 -27.85 -20.90 2.12
C CYS A 61 -28.36 -21.45 3.46
N VAL A 62 -29.39 -20.81 4.01
CA VAL A 62 -29.99 -21.18 5.31
C VAL A 62 -30.51 -22.62 5.30
N ASN A 63 -31.05 -23.08 4.17
CA ASN A 63 -31.69 -24.39 4.07
C ASN A 63 -30.69 -25.56 4.02
N SER A 64 -29.48 -25.33 3.50
CA SER A 64 -28.45 -26.38 3.40
C SER A 64 -27.30 -26.20 4.41
N ASN A 65 -27.33 -25.14 5.22
CA ASN A 65 -26.24 -24.75 6.12
C ASN A 65 -24.86 -24.69 5.41
N GLN A 66 -24.88 -24.33 4.12
CA GLN A 66 -23.70 -24.28 3.27
C GLN A 66 -23.34 -22.83 2.97
N LEU A 67 -22.05 -22.54 3.08
CA LEU A 67 -21.48 -21.27 2.65
C LEU A 67 -21.04 -21.40 1.20
N SER A 68 -21.49 -20.47 0.37
CA SER A 68 -20.98 -20.25 -0.98
C SER A 68 -20.29 -18.89 -1.03
N ILE A 69 -19.27 -18.76 -1.86
CA ILE A 69 -18.58 -17.50 -2.09
C ILE A 69 -18.55 -17.17 -3.57
N GLU A 70 -18.69 -15.88 -3.86
CA GLU A 70 -18.40 -15.31 -5.16
C GLU A 70 -17.10 -14.51 -5.07
N ILE A 71 -16.16 -14.83 -5.94
CA ILE A 71 -14.79 -14.36 -5.90
C ILE A 71 -14.52 -13.46 -7.11
N THR A 72 -14.01 -12.26 -6.86
CA THR A 72 -13.65 -11.30 -7.92
C THR A 72 -12.18 -11.44 -8.31
N ALA A 73 -11.94 -11.55 -9.62
CA ALA A 73 -10.60 -11.66 -10.22
C ALA A 73 -9.71 -12.75 -9.56
N PRO A 74 -10.16 -14.01 -9.50
CA PRO A 74 -9.40 -15.11 -8.91
C PRO A 74 -8.07 -15.34 -9.66
N LEU A 75 -7.01 -15.59 -8.89
CA LEU A 75 -5.67 -15.89 -9.38
C LEU A 75 -5.13 -17.11 -8.65
N LEU A 76 -4.82 -18.16 -9.41
CA LEU A 76 -4.24 -19.39 -8.89
C LEU A 76 -2.71 -19.21 -8.73
N ARG A 77 -2.21 -19.55 -7.55
CA ARG A 77 -0.78 -19.62 -7.22
C ARG A 77 -0.45 -21.11 -7.06
N SER A 78 0.61 -21.59 -7.73
CA SER A 78 1.04 -23.00 -7.94
C SER A 78 0.54 -23.70 -9.22
N ASP A 79 1.39 -24.62 -9.73
CA ASP A 79 1.14 -25.43 -10.92
C ASP A 79 0.40 -26.74 -10.61
N ILE A 80 -0.52 -27.12 -11.49
CA ILE A 80 -1.25 -28.39 -11.45
C ILE A 80 -0.58 -29.36 -12.42
N GLY A 81 0.04 -30.43 -11.91
CA GLY A 81 0.67 -31.47 -12.73
C GLY A 81 -0.32 -32.23 -13.65
N ILE A 82 0.19 -32.89 -14.68
CA ILE A 82 -0.63 -33.50 -15.77
C ILE A 82 -1.29 -34.84 -15.37
N ASN A 83 -0.77 -35.56 -14.37
CA ASN A 83 -1.29 -36.88 -13.95
C ASN A 83 -2.13 -36.79 -12.68
N ILE A 84 -3.43 -37.06 -12.76
CA ILE A 84 -4.35 -36.71 -11.66
C ILE A 84 -5.45 -37.77 -11.44
N ASN A 85 -5.45 -38.32 -10.22
CA ASN A 85 -6.62 -38.85 -9.51
C ASN A 85 -6.55 -38.45 -8.02
N ASN A 86 -6.29 -37.16 -7.72
CA ASN A 86 -6.22 -36.64 -6.35
C ASN A 86 -7.15 -35.43 -6.18
N ASP A 87 -7.73 -35.30 -5.00
CA ASP A 87 -8.36 -34.08 -4.49
C ASP A 87 -7.29 -33.15 -3.89
N PHE A 88 -7.46 -31.84 -4.06
CA PHE A 88 -6.51 -30.82 -3.61
C PHE A 88 -7.15 -29.92 -2.56
N LEU A 89 -6.36 -29.54 -1.55
CA LEU A 89 -6.77 -28.51 -0.62
C LEU A 89 -6.51 -27.14 -1.24
N VAL A 90 -7.57 -26.38 -1.50
CA VAL A 90 -7.50 -25.00 -2.02
C VAL A 90 -7.71 -24.02 -0.88
N VAL A 91 -6.69 -23.19 -0.62
CA VAL A 91 -6.74 -22.08 0.31
C VAL A 91 -7.11 -20.82 -0.46
N ILE A 92 -8.26 -20.23 -0.15
CA ILE A 92 -8.76 -19.03 -0.82
C ILE A 92 -8.52 -17.83 0.09
N GLN A 93 -7.83 -16.81 -0.41
CA GLN A 93 -7.47 -15.63 0.36
C GLN A 93 -7.81 -14.33 -0.39
N LYS A 94 -8.57 -13.46 0.26
CA LYS A 94 -8.71 -12.05 -0.19
C LYS A 94 -7.40 -11.31 0.06
N GLN A 95 -6.79 -10.78 -1.00
CA GLN A 95 -5.68 -9.85 -0.88
C GLN A 95 -6.22 -8.43 -0.74
N ASN A 96 -5.74 -7.74 0.29
CA ASN A 96 -6.05 -6.34 0.52
C ASN A 96 -4.73 -5.58 0.54
N LEU A 97 -4.53 -4.70 -0.45
CA LEU A 97 -3.34 -3.86 -0.56
C LEU A 97 -3.01 -3.15 0.76
N GLN A 98 -4.02 -2.69 1.49
CA GLN A 98 -3.83 -1.99 2.77
C GLN A 98 -3.26 -2.91 3.85
N ASP A 99 -3.64 -4.19 3.86
CA ASP A 99 -3.13 -5.16 4.82
C ASP A 99 -1.75 -5.67 4.42
N THR A 100 -1.48 -5.82 3.12
CA THR A 100 -0.13 -6.13 2.61
C THR A 100 0.85 -5.00 2.94
N VAL A 101 0.50 -3.75 2.68
CA VAL A 101 1.31 -2.58 3.07
C VAL A 101 1.50 -2.50 4.57
N LYS A 102 0.45 -2.75 5.36
CA LYS A 102 0.60 -2.83 6.83
C LYS A 102 1.62 -3.89 7.23
N SER A 103 1.54 -5.10 6.67
CA SER A 103 2.48 -6.17 6.98
C SER A 103 3.91 -5.82 6.57
N MET A 104 4.09 -5.18 5.41
CA MET A 104 5.39 -4.67 4.94
C MET A 104 6.01 -3.74 5.99
N PHE A 105 5.25 -2.76 6.49
CA PHE A 105 5.70 -1.85 7.53
C PHE A 105 5.97 -2.52 8.88
N GLN A 106 5.23 -3.57 9.24
CA GLN A 106 5.43 -4.30 10.50
C GLN A 106 6.70 -5.15 10.48
N ASN A 107 6.99 -5.76 9.33
CA ASN A 107 8.07 -6.73 9.16
C ASN A 107 9.41 -6.07 8.81
N ASP A 108 9.40 -4.81 8.38
CA ASP A 108 10.61 -4.03 8.08
C ASP A 108 11.02 -3.19 9.30
N SER A 109 12.19 -3.47 9.87
CA SER A 109 12.67 -2.82 11.11
C SER A 109 12.87 -1.31 10.95
N LEU A 110 13.31 -0.85 9.78
CA LEU A 110 13.51 0.56 9.49
C LEU A 110 12.15 1.25 9.35
N LEU A 111 11.29 0.76 8.46
CA LEU A 111 9.99 1.37 8.20
C LEU A 111 9.08 1.33 9.44
N ASN A 112 9.14 0.25 10.22
CA ASN A 112 8.40 0.14 11.46
C ASN A 112 8.73 1.32 12.38
N THR A 113 9.99 1.75 12.47
CA THR A 113 10.43 2.87 13.33
C THR A 113 9.71 4.19 13.01
N TRP A 114 9.20 4.37 11.80
CA TRP A 114 8.58 5.62 11.34
C TRP A 114 7.05 5.59 11.34
N ILE A 115 6.42 4.42 11.55
CA ILE A 115 4.96 4.29 11.49
C ILE A 115 4.32 3.95 12.85
N GLU A 116 3.24 4.65 13.19
CA GLU A 116 2.40 4.34 14.34
C GLU A 116 1.32 3.34 13.94
N ILE A 117 1.43 2.10 14.43
CA ILE A 117 0.54 1.00 14.05
C ILE A 117 -0.63 0.84 15.04
N LYS A 118 -0.41 1.14 16.33
CA LYS A 118 -1.40 0.86 17.39
C LYS A 118 -2.27 2.07 17.71
N GLY A 119 -1.71 3.28 17.58
CA GLY A 119 -2.40 4.54 17.89
C GLY A 119 -3.22 5.12 16.74
N SER A 120 -4.30 5.84 17.07
CA SER A 120 -5.04 6.70 16.12
C SER A 120 -4.32 8.02 15.84
N ARG A 121 -3.28 8.34 16.63
CA ARG A 121 -2.46 9.55 16.52
C ARG A 121 -1.00 9.17 16.70
N VAL A 122 -0.12 9.86 15.99
CA VAL A 122 1.33 9.77 16.20
C VAL A 122 1.66 10.23 17.63
N SER A 123 2.39 9.42 18.38
CA SER A 123 2.86 9.80 19.71
C SER A 123 3.84 10.97 19.63
N LYS A 124 3.63 11.99 20.48
CA LYS A 124 4.52 13.17 20.57
C LYS A 124 5.94 12.79 21.03
N ASN A 125 6.07 11.69 21.78
CA ASN A 125 7.33 11.22 22.36
C ASN A 125 7.89 10.04 21.56
N SER A 126 7.78 10.09 20.23
CA SER A 126 8.24 9.00 19.36
C SER A 126 8.81 9.54 18.06
N LEU A 127 9.61 8.71 17.39
CA LEU A 127 10.10 8.98 16.04
C LEU A 127 9.04 8.74 14.96
N LYS A 128 7.84 8.28 15.32
CA LYS A 128 6.78 8.01 14.33
C LYS A 128 6.40 9.32 13.61
N VAL A 129 6.17 9.23 12.30
CA VAL A 129 5.80 10.37 11.43
C VAL A 129 4.37 10.24 10.93
N ILE A 130 3.86 9.02 10.72
CA ILE A 130 2.54 8.77 10.17
C ILE A 130 1.87 7.60 10.90
N THR A 131 0.54 7.60 10.97
CA THR A 131 -0.22 6.43 11.46
C THR A 131 -0.52 5.48 10.31
N ILE A 132 -0.65 4.19 10.62
CA ILE A 132 -1.05 3.19 9.63
C ILE A 132 -2.40 3.53 9.00
N ASN A 133 -3.33 4.11 9.76
CA ASN A 133 -4.64 4.50 9.23
C ASN A 133 -4.53 5.66 8.22
N SER A 134 -3.69 6.66 8.50
CA SER A 134 -3.44 7.75 7.54
C SER A 134 -2.82 7.22 6.26
N LEU A 135 -1.85 6.30 6.37
CA LEU A 135 -1.24 5.66 5.21
C LEU A 135 -2.27 4.84 4.42
N LYS A 136 -3.07 3.98 5.07
CA LYS A 136 -4.13 3.21 4.42
C LYS A 136 -5.11 4.08 3.64
N ASN A 137 -5.46 5.25 4.18
CA ASN A 137 -6.32 6.21 3.50
C ASN A 137 -5.66 6.79 2.24
N ILE A 138 -4.36 7.12 2.29
CA ILE A 138 -3.58 7.55 1.12
C ILE A 138 -3.58 6.43 0.07
N MET A 139 -3.28 5.19 0.47
CA MET A 139 -3.25 4.03 -0.42
C MET A 139 -4.61 3.80 -1.09
N SER A 140 -5.70 3.86 -0.33
CA SER A 140 -7.05 3.70 -0.86
C SER A 140 -7.45 4.80 -1.83
N THR A 141 -6.92 6.01 -1.66
CA THR A 141 -7.22 7.15 -2.53
C THR A 141 -6.45 7.03 -3.85
N LEU A 142 -5.19 6.55 -3.78
CA LEU A 142 -4.30 6.53 -4.93
C LEU A 142 -4.38 5.22 -5.73
N PHE A 143 -4.67 4.08 -5.09
CA PHE A 143 -4.57 2.74 -5.69
C PHE A 143 -5.87 1.95 -5.56
N SER A 144 -7.03 2.59 -5.72
CA SER A 144 -8.33 1.92 -5.60
C SER A 144 -8.56 0.80 -6.62
N ASN A 145 -7.79 0.77 -7.72
CA ASN A 145 -8.03 -0.10 -8.88
C ASN A 145 -6.90 -1.10 -9.16
N ASN A 146 -5.92 -1.26 -8.27
CA ASN A 146 -4.78 -2.15 -8.52
C ASN A 146 -5.21 -3.63 -8.55
N SER A 147 -4.56 -4.41 -9.43
CA SER A 147 -4.78 -5.84 -9.53
C SER A 147 -3.99 -6.64 -8.49
N ILE A 148 -4.31 -7.93 -8.35
CA ILE A 148 -3.64 -8.82 -7.39
C ILE A 148 -2.20 -9.11 -7.82
N SER A 149 -1.98 -9.33 -9.12
CA SER A 149 -0.64 -9.57 -9.66
C SER A 149 0.28 -8.39 -9.37
N GLU A 150 -0.26 -7.17 -9.43
CA GLU A 150 0.48 -5.96 -9.07
C GLU A 150 0.78 -5.88 -7.57
N THR A 151 -0.08 -6.40 -6.69
CA THR A 151 0.01 -6.13 -5.23
C THR A 151 1.35 -6.56 -4.62
N GLU A 152 1.88 -7.73 -4.99
CA GLU A 152 3.14 -8.24 -4.42
C GLU A 152 4.35 -7.45 -4.92
N GLU A 153 4.47 -7.32 -6.24
CA GLU A 153 5.50 -6.52 -6.90
C GLU A 153 5.47 -5.08 -6.39
N PHE A 154 4.28 -4.48 -6.37
CA PHE A 154 4.00 -3.16 -5.81
C PHE A 154 4.54 -3.00 -4.41
N THR A 155 4.27 -3.95 -3.49
CA THR A 155 4.77 -3.82 -2.11
C THR A 155 6.29 -3.94 -2.02
N THR A 156 6.91 -4.74 -2.90
CA THR A 156 8.37 -4.82 -2.96
C THR A 156 8.97 -3.51 -3.43
N PHE A 157 8.46 -2.95 -4.52
CA PHE A 157 8.92 -1.66 -5.03
C PHE A 157 8.63 -0.50 -4.08
N LEU A 158 7.46 -0.47 -3.44
CA LEU A 158 7.11 0.55 -2.46
C LEU A 158 8.07 0.54 -1.26
N ARG A 159 8.42 -0.66 -0.77
CA ARG A 159 9.41 -0.81 0.30
C ARG A 159 10.76 -0.22 -0.09
N ILE A 160 11.28 -0.62 -1.25
CA ILE A 160 12.58 -0.13 -1.77
C ILE A 160 12.55 1.40 -1.88
N TYR A 161 11.50 1.92 -2.54
CA TYR A 161 11.29 3.36 -2.70
C TYR A 161 11.27 4.12 -1.36
N LEU A 162 10.58 3.60 -0.35
CA LEU A 162 10.52 4.25 0.97
C LEU A 162 11.85 4.19 1.73
N GLN A 163 12.58 3.08 1.61
CA GLN A 163 13.92 2.94 2.21
C GLN A 163 14.91 3.90 1.57
N GLU A 164 14.91 4.00 0.24
CA GLU A 164 15.71 4.97 -0.50
C GLU A 164 15.32 6.41 -0.12
N PHE A 165 14.03 6.71 -0.04
CA PHE A 165 13.55 8.02 0.38
C PHE A 165 14.08 8.42 1.76
N ILE A 166 14.04 7.52 2.75
CA ILE A 166 14.59 7.78 4.08
C ILE A 166 16.09 8.03 4.01
N LYS A 167 16.82 7.27 3.18
CA LYS A 167 18.26 7.41 3.00
C LYS A 167 18.63 8.77 2.38
N GLU A 168 18.03 9.11 1.25
CA GLU A 168 18.30 10.36 0.52
C GLU A 168 17.86 11.60 1.30
N ASN A 169 16.91 11.46 2.23
CA ASN A 169 16.37 12.54 3.03
C ASN A 169 16.67 12.38 4.53
N SER A 170 17.80 11.75 4.86
CA SER A 170 18.17 11.32 6.22
C SER A 170 18.09 12.43 7.28
N ILE A 171 18.33 13.69 6.92
CA ILE A 171 18.23 14.82 7.86
C ILE A 171 16.81 14.99 8.41
N TYR A 172 15.78 14.54 7.68
CA TYR A 172 14.40 14.56 8.12
C TYR A 172 14.02 13.33 8.94
N PHE A 173 14.90 12.34 9.09
CA PHE A 173 14.61 11.09 9.80
C PHE A 173 15.60 10.88 10.96
N PRO A 174 15.46 11.65 12.06
CA PRO A 174 16.44 11.68 13.13
C PRO A 174 16.34 10.49 14.08
N TYR A 175 17.43 10.20 14.80
CA TYR A 175 17.48 9.12 15.79
C TYR A 175 16.98 9.53 17.19
N SER A 176 16.64 10.80 17.41
CA SER A 176 16.17 11.30 18.72
C SER A 176 14.86 12.09 18.62
N VAL A 177 14.03 11.96 19.67
CA VAL A 177 12.76 12.71 19.77
C VAL A 177 12.99 14.22 19.80
N LYS A 178 14.11 14.68 20.38
CA LYS A 178 14.44 16.11 20.42
C LYS A 178 14.63 16.67 19.00
N GLN A 179 15.50 16.06 18.19
CA GLN A 179 15.71 16.45 16.79
C GLN A 179 14.42 16.34 15.98
N MET A 180 13.60 15.32 16.26
CA MET A 180 12.30 15.16 15.62
C MET A 180 11.36 16.34 15.87
N VAL A 181 11.37 16.90 17.09
CA VAL A 181 10.61 18.10 17.42
C VAL A 181 11.17 19.30 16.66
N GLU A 182 12.48 19.49 16.65
CA GLU A 182 13.15 20.60 15.94
C GLU A 182 12.83 20.59 14.43
N ILE A 183 12.89 19.42 13.78
CA ILE A 183 12.54 19.28 12.36
C ILE A 183 11.06 19.56 12.12
N LYS A 184 10.17 19.12 13.03
CA LYS A 184 8.73 19.40 12.93
C LYS A 184 8.41 20.88 13.13
N GLU A 185 9.26 21.65 13.81
CA GLU A 185 9.07 23.09 13.99
C GLU A 185 9.46 23.88 12.74
N SER A 186 10.47 23.44 12.01
CA SER A 186 10.99 24.13 10.82
C SER A 186 10.41 23.62 9.50
N THR A 187 9.84 22.40 9.45
CA THR A 187 9.39 21.76 8.21
C THR A 187 7.98 21.18 8.29
N VAL A 188 7.46 20.76 7.14
CA VAL A 188 6.20 20.01 7.03
C VAL A 188 6.40 18.56 6.54
N VAL A 189 7.64 18.07 6.49
CA VAL A 189 8.00 16.75 5.92
C VAL A 189 7.26 15.60 6.58
N HIS A 190 6.98 15.70 7.88
CA HIS A 190 6.25 14.67 8.64
C HIS A 190 4.74 14.86 8.64
N SER A 191 4.21 15.74 7.79
CA SER A 191 2.76 15.89 7.64
C SER A 191 2.17 14.76 6.77
N VAL A 192 0.90 14.43 7.01
CA VAL A 192 0.16 13.46 6.18
C VAL A 192 0.11 13.90 4.70
N ASN A 193 0.12 15.21 4.43
CA ASN A 193 0.08 15.73 3.07
C ASN A 193 1.41 15.53 2.34
N THR A 194 2.53 15.64 3.04
CA THR A 194 3.84 15.31 2.47
C THR A 194 3.95 13.83 2.14
N TRP A 195 3.39 12.97 3.00
CA TRP A 195 3.27 11.54 2.69
C TRP A 195 2.34 11.26 1.51
N TYR A 196 1.27 12.04 1.30
CA TYR A 196 0.48 11.96 0.08
C TYR A 196 1.33 12.27 -1.16
N ILE A 197 2.11 13.36 -1.14
CA ILE A 197 3.01 13.75 -2.24
C ILE A 197 4.01 12.64 -2.54
N LEU A 198 4.64 12.09 -1.50
CA LEU A 198 5.59 10.97 -1.60
C LEU A 198 4.96 9.75 -2.28
N ILE A 199 3.77 9.32 -1.85
CA ILE A 199 3.13 8.12 -2.39
C ILE A 199 2.51 8.38 -3.77
N LYS A 200 2.06 9.61 -4.05
CA LYS A 200 1.60 10.01 -5.38
C LYS A 200 2.75 9.99 -6.40
N TYR A 201 3.93 10.46 -6.02
CA TYR A 201 5.13 10.37 -6.88
C TYR A 201 5.52 8.91 -7.16
N PHE A 202 5.41 8.04 -6.15
CA PHE A 202 5.57 6.60 -6.35
C PHE A 202 4.54 6.04 -7.35
N LYS A 203 3.25 6.40 -7.20
CA LYS A 203 2.19 5.97 -8.13
C LYS A 203 2.52 6.33 -9.58
N GLU A 204 2.94 7.56 -9.83
CA GLU A 204 3.24 8.00 -11.20
C GLU A 204 4.40 7.21 -11.80
N GLN A 205 5.45 6.92 -11.03
CA GLN A 205 6.55 6.08 -11.51
C GLN A 205 6.12 4.62 -11.68
N TRP A 206 5.30 4.10 -10.76
CA TRP A 206 4.73 2.76 -10.85
C TRP A 206 3.93 2.57 -12.14
N GLU A 207 3.14 3.57 -12.54
CA GLU A 207 2.29 3.50 -13.73
C GLU A 207 3.02 3.80 -15.04
N ASN A 208 4.05 4.66 -15.02
CA ASN A 208 4.65 5.17 -16.27
C ASN A 208 6.06 4.65 -16.57
N SER A 209 6.80 4.16 -15.56
CA SER A 209 8.24 3.92 -15.74
C SER A 209 8.85 2.90 -14.77
N TYR A 210 8.05 2.00 -14.17
CA TYR A 210 8.58 1.08 -13.15
C TYR A 210 9.67 0.15 -13.69
N GLU A 211 9.60 -0.22 -14.97
CA GLU A 211 10.62 -1.00 -15.68
C GLU A 211 11.99 -0.30 -15.76
N GLN A 212 12.00 1.04 -15.74
CA GLN A 212 13.23 1.85 -15.76
C GLN A 212 13.82 2.07 -14.35
N GLY A 213 13.18 1.47 -13.34
CA GLY A 213 13.49 1.67 -11.92
C GLY A 213 12.71 2.83 -11.33
N ILE A 214 12.23 2.63 -10.11
CA ILE A 214 11.53 3.64 -9.32
C ILE A 214 12.55 4.35 -8.44
N LYS A 215 12.60 5.68 -8.51
CA LYS A 215 13.55 6.52 -7.76
C LYS A 215 12.84 7.32 -6.68
N ALA A 216 13.40 7.30 -5.48
CA ALA A 216 12.93 8.18 -4.41
C ALA A 216 13.17 9.67 -4.73
N PRO A 217 12.24 10.57 -4.35
CA PRO A 217 12.44 12.00 -4.52
C PRO A 217 13.40 12.56 -3.46
N ILE A 218 14.11 13.64 -3.82
CA ILE A 218 14.98 14.39 -2.91
C ILE A 218 14.24 15.64 -2.43
N PHE A 219 13.68 15.59 -1.22
CA PHE A 219 12.96 16.71 -0.60
C PHE A 219 13.88 17.84 -0.13
N LEU A 220 15.19 17.58 -0.11
CA LEU A 220 16.25 18.56 0.15
C LEU A 220 16.67 19.34 -1.09
N LYS A 221 15.98 19.15 -2.22
CA LYS A 221 16.25 19.91 -3.42
C LYS A 221 15.81 21.36 -3.19
N GLU A 222 16.80 22.24 -3.25
CA GLU A 222 16.58 23.67 -3.15
C GLU A 222 15.84 24.18 -4.38
N ILE A 223 14.88 25.07 -4.16
CA ILE A 223 14.06 25.69 -5.20
C ILE A 223 14.14 27.20 -5.07
N THR A 224 13.91 27.90 -6.19
CA THR A 224 13.70 29.35 -6.20
C THR A 224 12.24 29.63 -6.50
N TYR A 225 11.57 30.37 -5.62
CA TYR A 225 10.16 30.72 -5.76
C TYR A 225 9.91 32.17 -5.33
N LYS A 226 9.54 33.05 -6.27
CA LYS A 226 9.21 34.47 -6.02
C LYS A 226 10.25 35.20 -5.14
N ASN A 227 11.54 35.10 -5.52
CA ASN A 227 12.69 35.66 -4.81
C ASN A 227 13.02 35.03 -3.44
N TRP A 228 12.31 33.98 -3.05
CA TRP A 228 12.68 33.12 -1.93
C TRP A 228 13.45 31.90 -2.42
N GLN A 229 14.45 31.47 -1.67
CA GLN A 229 15.29 30.31 -1.97
C GLN A 229 15.37 29.42 -0.72
N GLY A 230 15.17 28.12 -0.91
CA GLY A 230 15.12 27.14 0.17
C GLY A 230 14.45 25.83 -0.26
N ASN A 231 14.09 24.96 0.68
CA ASN A 231 13.45 23.68 0.35
C ASN A 231 11.93 23.80 0.34
N PHE A 232 11.28 23.14 -0.62
CA PHE A 232 9.81 23.20 -0.75
C PHE A 232 9.06 22.88 0.56
N PHE A 233 9.57 21.93 1.34
CA PHE A 233 8.93 21.47 2.58
C PHE A 233 9.29 22.28 3.83
N ASP A 234 10.08 23.35 3.71
CA ASP A 234 10.35 24.26 4.82
C ASP A 234 9.10 25.09 5.12
N ARG A 235 8.80 25.33 6.41
CA ARG A 235 7.67 26.18 6.81
C ARG A 235 7.88 27.65 6.49
N SER A 236 9.13 28.06 6.27
CA SER A 236 9.48 29.38 5.76
C SER A 236 9.15 29.55 4.27
N SER A 237 8.88 28.44 3.55
CA SER A 237 8.50 28.51 2.14
C SER A 237 7.17 29.28 2.00
N PRO A 238 7.16 30.40 1.25
CA PRO A 238 5.96 31.22 1.09
C PRO A 238 4.85 30.48 0.34
N PHE A 239 5.19 29.39 -0.36
CA PHE A 239 4.26 28.53 -1.06
C PHE A 239 3.12 28.02 -0.14
N TRP A 240 3.43 27.57 1.08
CA TRP A 240 2.42 27.01 1.99
C TRP A 240 1.35 28.02 2.39
N LEU A 241 1.75 29.29 2.54
CA LEU A 241 0.85 30.38 2.91
C LEU A 241 0.01 30.85 1.72
N GLU A 242 0.53 30.78 0.51
CA GLU A 242 -0.18 31.20 -0.70
C GLU A 242 -1.35 30.28 -1.03
N PHE A 243 -1.13 28.96 -1.03
CA PHE A 243 -2.14 27.98 -1.40
C PHE A 243 -3.12 27.63 -0.27
N ASN A 244 -2.88 28.15 0.93
CA ASN A 244 -3.73 27.91 2.10
C ASN A 244 -4.00 29.21 2.90
N LYS A 245 -4.05 30.36 2.22
CA LYS A 245 -4.13 31.70 2.83
C LYS A 245 -5.27 31.86 3.84
N ASP A 246 -6.41 31.22 3.57
CA ASP A 246 -7.61 31.29 4.41
C ASP A 246 -7.72 30.12 5.42
N SER A 247 -6.73 29.23 5.46
CA SER A 247 -6.73 28.07 6.35
C SER A 247 -6.21 28.43 7.73
N LYS A 248 -6.95 28.02 8.77
CA LYS A 248 -6.43 28.01 10.16
C LYS A 248 -5.23 27.06 10.34
N ARG A 249 -4.91 26.24 9.34
CA ARG A 249 -3.79 25.29 9.32
C ARG A 249 -3.09 25.35 7.96
N PRO A 250 -2.32 26.41 7.67
CA PRO A 250 -1.75 26.64 6.34
C PRO A 250 -0.76 25.54 5.90
N PHE A 251 -0.14 24.87 6.86
CA PHE A 251 0.78 23.75 6.63
C PHE A 251 0.08 22.37 6.55
N TYR A 252 -1.25 22.34 6.65
CA TYR A 252 -2.05 21.11 6.59
C TYR A 252 -3.21 21.28 5.59
N PRO A 253 -2.89 21.37 4.29
CA PRO A 253 -3.86 21.50 3.21
C PRO A 253 -4.95 20.44 3.24
N SER A 254 -6.13 20.82 2.76
CA SER A 254 -7.26 19.90 2.55
C SER A 254 -6.95 18.88 1.46
N LYS A 255 -7.75 17.80 1.40
CA LYS A 255 -7.69 16.80 0.32
C LYS A 255 -7.79 17.43 -1.08
N SER A 256 -8.63 18.46 -1.24
CA SER A 256 -8.80 19.16 -2.52
C SER A 256 -7.53 19.87 -3.00
N ASN A 257 -6.65 20.27 -2.07
CA ASN A 257 -5.42 21.00 -2.38
C ASN A 257 -4.21 20.07 -2.54
N GLN A 258 -4.31 18.80 -2.12
CA GLN A 258 -3.20 17.84 -2.19
C GLN A 258 -2.64 17.68 -3.61
N GLU A 259 -3.53 17.59 -4.61
CA GLU A 259 -3.12 17.45 -6.01
C GLU A 259 -2.46 18.72 -6.57
N ILE A 260 -2.94 19.90 -6.17
CA ILE A 260 -2.38 21.20 -6.58
C ILE A 260 -0.95 21.33 -6.04
N ILE A 261 -0.77 20.99 -4.76
CA ILE A 261 0.53 21.06 -4.09
C ILE A 261 1.50 20.04 -4.67
N TYR A 262 1.01 18.83 -4.95
CA TYR A 262 1.82 17.81 -5.60
C TYR A 262 2.37 18.28 -6.95
N LYS A 263 1.51 18.85 -7.81
CA LYS A 263 1.93 19.40 -9.11
C LYS A 263 2.94 20.52 -8.94
N ALA A 264 2.67 21.49 -8.07
CA ALA A 264 3.58 22.59 -7.84
C ALA A 264 4.94 22.15 -7.27
N TRP A 265 4.96 21.18 -6.34
CA TRP A 265 6.20 20.58 -5.87
C TRP A 265 6.98 19.99 -7.03
N LYS A 266 6.33 19.14 -7.83
CA LYS A 266 6.95 18.47 -8.99
C LYS A 266 7.49 19.47 -10.01
N ASP A 267 6.74 20.50 -10.35
CA ASP A 267 7.15 21.53 -11.32
C ASP A 267 8.38 22.31 -10.84
N LEU A 268 8.48 22.57 -9.53
CA LEU A 268 9.58 23.32 -8.93
C LEU A 268 10.83 22.47 -8.69
N THR A 269 10.65 21.18 -8.39
CA THR A 269 11.77 20.28 -8.07
C THR A 269 12.19 19.40 -9.23
N GLU A 270 11.38 19.20 -10.25
CA GLU A 270 11.71 18.38 -11.43
C GLU A 270 11.32 19.13 -12.72
N PRO A 271 11.91 20.31 -12.99
CA PRO A 271 11.60 21.06 -14.20
C PRO A 271 11.99 20.23 -15.42
N SER A 272 11.06 20.14 -16.37
CA SER A 272 11.18 19.41 -17.64
C SER A 272 12.33 19.91 -18.50
#